data_AF-X1PHH8-F1
#
_entry.id   AF-X1PHH8-F1
#
_cell.length_a   1.000
_cell.length_b   1.000
_cell.length_c   1.000
_cell.angle_alpha   90.00
_cell.angle_beta   90.00
_cell.angle_gamma   90.00
#
_symmetry.space_group_name_H-M   'P 1'
#
loop_
_entity.id
_entity.type
_entity.pdbx_description
1 polymer ?
#
loop_
_entity_poly.entity_id
_entity_poly.type
_entity_poly.pdbx_seq_one_letter_code
_entity_poly.pdbx_strand_id
1 'polypeptide(L)'
;MPLTLAEAAKLSNDILLQGVVETIVKDSPILQQLPFIEIVGNGLTYNQEKTLPTIDFYDAGDTWAESTPTFEQKTANLKIMGGDADVDNFLKATRSNIQDLEAAVIELKTKALKRKFEETFVYCDSETNGKQFDGLRKLIDTTTDGDQVIAMGDTGATLTLAKLDELIDTIRGGKPDMLLMSRRSRRKINALVRAAGGMMETDRDKWGNFIQLWDGIPIGISDWIL
;
A
#
# COMPACT_ATOMS: atom_id res chain seq x y z
N MET A 1 -18.85 -8.00 -19.56
CA MET A 1 -19.69 -7.17 -20.45
C MET A 1 -18.77 -6.56 -21.49
N PRO A 2 -19.05 -6.73 -22.78
CA PRO A 2 -18.22 -6.22 -23.87
C PRO A 2 -18.41 -4.71 -24.08
N LEU A 3 -17.39 -4.06 -24.64
CA LEU A 3 -17.35 -2.64 -24.97
C LEU A 3 -18.59 -2.21 -25.77
N THR A 4 -19.30 -1.16 -25.32
CA THR A 4 -20.55 -0.74 -25.97
C THR A 4 -20.28 0.06 -27.25
N LEU A 5 -21.19 -0.02 -28.23
CA LEU A 5 -21.07 0.70 -29.50
C LEU A 5 -20.97 2.24 -29.32
N ALA A 6 -21.52 2.76 -28.22
CA ALA A 6 -21.42 4.16 -27.82
C ALA A 6 -20.01 4.56 -27.33
N GLU A 7 -19.23 3.63 -26.77
CA GLU A 7 -17.84 3.86 -26.36
C GLU A 7 -16.89 3.75 -27.56
N ALA A 8 -17.14 2.82 -28.48
CA ALA A 8 -16.35 2.66 -29.71
C ALA A 8 -16.47 3.86 -30.68
N ALA A 9 -17.57 4.60 -30.64
CA ALA A 9 -17.79 5.79 -31.47
C ALA A 9 -16.98 7.02 -31.04
N LYS A 10 -16.50 7.08 -29.78
CA LYS A 10 -15.69 8.20 -29.27
C LYS A 10 -14.23 8.17 -29.77
N LEU A 11 -13.81 7.07 -30.38
CA LEU A 11 -12.46 6.85 -30.93
C LEU A 11 -12.37 7.14 -32.43
N SER A 12 -13.48 7.53 -33.07
CA SER A 12 -13.57 7.73 -34.51
C SER A 12 -14.21 9.08 -34.79
N ASN A 13 -13.41 10.15 -34.88
CA ASN A 13 -13.55 11.15 -35.94
C ASN A 13 -12.35 12.11 -35.98
N ASP A 14 -11.94 12.38 -37.23
CA ASP A 14 -11.02 13.38 -37.80
C ASP A 14 -9.67 13.64 -37.12
N ILE A 15 -8.62 13.20 -37.80
CA ILE A 15 -7.18 13.47 -37.56
C ILE A 15 -6.76 13.36 -36.09
N LEU A 16 -7.03 12.20 -35.49
CA LEU A 16 -6.42 11.78 -34.23
C LEU A 16 -4.91 11.59 -34.42
N LEU A 17 -4.13 12.42 -33.73
CA LEU A 17 -2.74 12.13 -33.43
C LEU A 17 -2.70 10.77 -32.73
N GLN A 18 -1.90 9.84 -33.25
CA GLN A 18 -1.78 8.48 -32.73
C GLN A 18 -1.31 8.52 -31.26
N GLY A 19 -2.19 8.21 -30.32
CA GLY A 19 -1.86 8.16 -28.90
C GLY A 19 -3.08 8.00 -28.00
N VAL A 20 -2.97 7.15 -26.99
CA VAL A 20 -3.89 7.16 -25.85
C VAL A 20 -3.38 8.23 -24.88
N VAL A 21 -4.16 9.29 -24.62
CA VAL A 21 -3.79 10.29 -23.60
C VAL A 21 -3.99 9.66 -22.23
N GLU A 22 -2.88 9.22 -21.64
CA GLU A 22 -2.89 8.58 -20.34
C GLU A 22 -2.94 9.62 -19.23
N THR A 23 -4.08 9.73 -18.56
CA THR A 23 -4.28 10.65 -17.44
C THR A 23 -4.13 9.98 -16.07
N ILE A 24 -3.93 8.65 -16.05
CA ILE A 24 -3.88 7.84 -14.83
C ILE A 24 -2.45 7.36 -14.57
N VAL A 25 -1.96 7.62 -13.36
CA VAL A 25 -0.60 7.37 -12.85
C VAL A 25 -0.21 5.89 -12.96
N LYS A 26 1.04 5.62 -13.38
CA LYS A 26 1.60 4.27 -13.59
C LYS A 26 2.36 3.71 -12.37
N ASP A 27 2.88 4.59 -11.51
CA ASP A 27 3.81 4.18 -10.45
C ASP A 27 3.09 3.82 -9.16
N SER A 28 3.37 2.61 -8.68
CA SER A 28 2.95 2.08 -7.39
C SER A 28 4.18 1.92 -6.51
N PRO A 29 4.35 2.73 -5.45
CA PRO A 29 5.48 2.55 -4.53
C PRO A 29 5.36 1.24 -3.73
N ILE A 30 4.13 0.77 -3.49
CA ILE A 30 3.83 -0.43 -2.72
C ILE A 30 4.36 -1.67 -3.46
N LEU A 31 4.00 -1.83 -4.74
CA LEU A 31 4.43 -2.98 -5.55
C LEU A 31 5.93 -2.98 -5.86
N GLN A 32 6.59 -1.83 -5.76
CA GLN A 32 8.00 -1.69 -6.07
C GLN A 32 8.91 -2.23 -4.96
N GLN A 33 8.44 -2.21 -3.71
CA GLN A 33 9.23 -2.62 -2.55
C GLN A 33 8.77 -3.94 -1.91
N LEU A 34 7.54 -4.42 -2.20
CA LEU A 34 7.03 -5.66 -1.63
C LEU A 34 7.71 -6.90 -2.24
N PRO A 35 8.37 -7.75 -1.44
CA PRO A 35 8.82 -9.06 -1.91
C PRO A 35 7.64 -10.03 -2.02
N PHE A 36 7.56 -10.75 -3.14
CA PHE A 36 6.62 -11.85 -3.30
C PHE A 36 7.29 -13.17 -2.90
N ILE A 37 6.63 -13.91 -2.01
CA ILE A 37 7.02 -15.27 -1.66
C ILE A 37 5.98 -16.24 -2.20
N GLU A 38 6.44 -17.32 -2.81
CA GLU A 38 5.56 -18.40 -3.25
C GLU A 38 5.29 -19.34 -2.08
N ILE A 39 4.02 -19.69 -1.89
CA ILE A 39 3.60 -20.67 -0.89
C ILE A 39 2.77 -21.76 -1.55
N VAL A 40 2.92 -22.99 -1.08
CA VAL A 40 2.10 -24.11 -1.51
C VAL A 40 0.97 -24.28 -0.51
N GLY A 41 -0.24 -23.84 -0.87
CA GLY A 41 -1.43 -23.91 -0.02
C GLY A 41 -2.31 -22.65 -0.10
N ASN A 42 -3.42 -22.64 0.65
CA ASN A 42 -4.39 -21.54 0.62
C ASN A 42 -4.09 -20.39 1.59
N GLY A 43 -3.06 -20.52 2.44
CA GLY A 43 -2.67 -19.48 3.38
C GLY A 43 -1.37 -19.78 4.11
N LEU A 44 -0.74 -18.72 4.61
CA LEU A 44 0.46 -18.78 5.43
C LEU A 44 0.06 -18.55 6.89
N THR A 45 0.18 -19.58 7.72
CA THR A 45 0.04 -19.46 9.17
C THR A 45 1.40 -19.14 9.78
N TYR A 46 1.47 -18.11 10.61
CA TYR A 46 2.67 -17.78 11.38
C TYR A 46 2.30 -17.53 12.84
N ASN A 47 3.22 -17.89 13.74
CA ASN A 47 3.05 -17.68 15.17
C ASN A 47 3.78 -16.38 15.55
N GLN A 48 3.04 -15.45 16.14
CA GLN A 48 3.56 -14.22 16.71
C GLN A 48 3.71 -14.38 18.23
N GLU A 49 4.82 -13.93 18.80
CA GLU A 49 4.99 -13.85 20.24
C GLU A 49 4.06 -12.76 20.82
N LYS A 50 3.32 -13.08 21.88
CA LYS A 50 2.33 -12.17 22.49
C LYS A 50 2.80 -11.61 23.82
N THR A 51 3.33 -12.45 24.71
CA THR A 51 3.83 -12.02 26.02
C THR A 51 5.16 -12.67 26.34
N LEU A 52 6.15 -11.85 26.67
CA LEU A 52 7.41 -12.33 27.23
C LEU A 52 7.18 -12.85 28.66
N PRO A 53 7.92 -13.90 29.07
CA PRO A 53 7.89 -14.36 30.45
C PRO A 53 8.55 -13.33 31.37
N THR A 54 8.09 -13.28 32.61
CA THR A 54 8.62 -12.38 33.64
C THR A 54 9.91 -12.94 34.25
N ILE A 55 10.81 -12.05 34.66
CA ILE A 55 12.03 -12.39 35.38
C ILE A 55 12.03 -11.56 36.67
N ASP A 56 12.06 -12.25 37.82
CA ASP A 56 12.05 -11.63 39.14
C ASP A 56 13.35 -11.93 39.89
N PHE A 57 13.70 -11.04 40.83
CA PHE A 57 14.83 -11.23 41.75
C PHE A 57 14.33 -11.97 42.99
N TYR A 58 15.09 -12.97 43.45
CA TYR A 58 14.75 -13.81 44.61
C TYR A 58 15.87 -13.80 45.65
N ASP A 59 15.48 -13.82 46.93
CA ASP A 59 16.39 -14.01 48.05
C ASP A 59 16.64 -15.50 48.34
N ALA A 60 17.65 -15.80 49.15
CA ALA A 60 18.02 -17.17 49.48
C ALA A 60 16.90 -17.86 50.30
N GLY A 61 16.21 -18.80 49.69
CA GLY A 61 15.12 -19.59 50.30
C GLY A 61 13.74 -19.36 49.68
N ASP A 62 13.60 -18.42 48.74
CA ASP A 62 12.34 -18.15 48.07
C ASP A 62 11.97 -19.19 47.01
N THR A 63 10.67 -19.34 46.79
CA THR A 63 10.10 -20.17 45.73
C THR A 63 9.99 -19.37 44.43
N TRP A 64 10.60 -19.90 43.38
CA TRP A 64 10.53 -19.36 42.03
C TRP A 64 9.10 -19.47 41.48
N ALA A 65 8.55 -18.36 41.00
CA ALA A 65 7.27 -18.34 40.31
C ALA A 65 7.51 -18.64 38.81
N GLU A 66 6.84 -19.67 38.28
CA GLU A 66 6.96 -20.02 36.87
C GLU A 66 6.13 -19.07 36.00
N SER A 67 6.76 -18.53 34.95
CA SER A 67 6.12 -17.69 33.93
C SER A 67 6.30 -18.33 32.57
N THR A 68 5.21 -18.48 31.81
CA THR A 68 5.23 -19.13 30.50
C THR A 68 4.96 -18.12 29.38
N PRO A 69 5.72 -18.16 28.26
CA PRO A 69 5.46 -17.31 27.12
C PRO A 69 4.16 -17.74 26.41
N THR A 70 3.44 -16.77 25.85
CA THR A 70 2.25 -17.05 25.03
C THR A 70 2.48 -16.65 23.57
N PHE A 71 1.93 -17.44 22.65
CA PHE A 71 2.01 -17.23 21.21
C PHE A 71 0.61 -17.07 20.63
N GLU A 72 0.48 -16.19 19.64
CA GLU A 72 -0.75 -15.97 18.87
C GLU A 72 -0.53 -16.44 17.42
N GLN A 73 -1.41 -17.31 16.94
CA GLN A 73 -1.34 -17.77 15.57
C GLN A 73 -2.15 -16.83 14.66
N LYS A 74 -1.47 -16.21 13.69
CA LYS A 74 -2.09 -15.40 12.64
C LYS A 74 -2.04 -16.13 11.30
N THR A 75 -3.10 -15.99 10.51
CA THR A 75 -3.22 -16.65 9.21
C THR A 75 -3.43 -15.62 8.12
N ALA A 76 -2.51 -15.54 7.16
CA ALA A 76 -2.68 -14.75 5.94
C ALA A 76 -3.23 -15.65 4.82
N ASN A 77 -4.48 -15.41 4.40
CA ASN A 77 -5.14 -16.20 3.36
C ASN A 77 -4.85 -15.63 1.96
N LEU A 78 -4.56 -16.51 1.00
CA LEU A 78 -4.42 -16.12 -0.41
C LEU A 78 -5.79 -15.94 -1.06
N LYS A 79 -5.91 -14.92 -1.91
CA LYS A 79 -7.12 -14.60 -2.67
C LYS A 79 -6.77 -14.35 -4.13
N ILE A 80 -7.68 -14.74 -5.02
CA ILE A 80 -7.50 -14.60 -6.48
C ILE A 80 -8.09 -13.27 -6.92
N MET A 81 -7.29 -12.47 -7.64
CA MET A 81 -7.72 -11.24 -8.28
C MET A 81 -7.45 -11.34 -9.79
N GLY A 82 -8.44 -11.00 -10.61
CA GLY A 82 -8.35 -11.03 -12.06
C GLY A 82 -9.49 -10.29 -12.73
N GLY A 83 -9.35 -10.02 -14.03
CA GLY A 83 -10.38 -9.39 -14.84
C GLY A 83 -10.27 -9.85 -16.28
N ASP A 84 -11.41 -9.90 -16.96
CA ASP A 84 -11.51 -10.34 -18.35
C ASP A 84 -11.32 -9.17 -19.33
N ALA A 85 -10.73 -9.46 -20.49
CA ALA A 85 -10.33 -8.50 -21.52
C ALA A 85 -10.61 -9.08 -22.91
N ASP A 86 -11.90 -9.12 -23.29
CA ASP A 86 -12.31 -9.59 -24.62
C ASP A 86 -12.33 -8.47 -25.66
N VAL A 87 -11.87 -8.79 -26.88
CA VAL A 87 -12.03 -7.96 -28.08
C VAL A 87 -12.62 -8.83 -29.20
N ASP A 88 -13.62 -8.32 -29.91
CA ASP A 88 -14.22 -9.02 -31.06
C ASP A 88 -13.23 -9.08 -32.23
N ASN A 89 -13.05 -10.28 -32.80
CA ASN A 89 -12.23 -10.54 -33.98
C ASN A 89 -12.65 -9.70 -35.18
N PHE A 90 -13.94 -9.39 -35.34
CA PHE A 90 -14.41 -8.51 -36.42
C PHE A 90 -13.91 -7.08 -36.23
N LEU A 91 -13.94 -6.56 -35.00
CA LEU A 91 -13.44 -5.22 -34.66
C LEU A 91 -11.91 -5.15 -34.76
N LYS A 92 -11.21 -6.22 -34.39
CA LYS A 92 -9.75 -6.34 -34.57
C LYS A 92 -9.36 -6.29 -36.05
N ALA A 93 -10.10 -6.98 -36.93
CA ALA A 93 -9.79 -6.97 -38.36
C ALA A 93 -10.16 -5.67 -39.07
N THR A 94 -11.24 -4.99 -38.64
CA THR A 94 -11.77 -3.81 -39.35
C THR A 94 -11.25 -2.47 -38.84
N ARG A 95 -10.79 -2.39 -37.58
CA ARG A 95 -10.45 -1.10 -36.93
C ARG A 95 -9.04 -1.01 -36.35
N SER A 96 -8.20 -2.04 -36.46
CA SER A 96 -6.80 -2.01 -35.98
C SER A 96 -5.80 -1.31 -36.92
N ASN A 97 -6.25 -0.52 -37.90
CA ASN A 97 -5.36 0.19 -38.83
C ASN A 97 -4.58 1.35 -38.16
N ILE A 98 -5.14 1.94 -37.09
CA ILE A 98 -4.59 3.17 -36.46
C ILE A 98 -3.98 2.88 -35.07
N GLN A 99 -4.63 2.01 -34.29
CA GLN A 99 -4.13 1.54 -33.00
C GLN A 99 -4.55 0.08 -32.81
N ASP A 100 -3.69 -0.70 -32.15
CA ASP A 100 -4.03 -2.05 -31.74
C ASP A 100 -5.02 -2.01 -30.56
N LEU A 101 -6.28 -2.35 -30.85
CA LEU A 101 -7.36 -2.36 -29.88
C LEU A 101 -7.13 -3.38 -28.75
N GLU A 102 -6.47 -4.50 -29.04
CA GLU A 102 -6.19 -5.53 -28.04
C GLU A 102 -5.14 -5.03 -27.05
N ALA A 103 -4.03 -4.48 -27.55
CA ALA A 103 -2.98 -3.92 -26.72
C ALA A 103 -3.49 -2.78 -25.82
N ALA A 104 -4.33 -1.90 -26.36
CA ALA A 104 -4.90 -0.79 -25.59
C ALA A 104 -5.84 -1.27 -24.47
N VAL A 105 -6.68 -2.27 -24.73
CA VAL A 105 -7.58 -2.84 -23.71
C VAL A 105 -6.78 -3.57 -22.62
N ILE A 106 -5.76 -4.34 -23.01
CA ILE A 106 -4.88 -5.03 -22.05
C ILE A 106 -4.15 -4.02 -21.16
N GLU A 107 -3.55 -2.96 -21.72
CA GLU A 107 -2.83 -1.96 -20.93
C GLU A 107 -3.75 -1.26 -19.91
N LEU A 108 -4.97 -0.88 -20.33
CA LEU A 108 -5.97 -0.29 -19.44
C LEU A 108 -6.40 -1.25 -18.33
N LYS A 109 -6.53 -2.54 -18.63
CA LYS A 109 -6.89 -3.58 -17.66
C LYS A 109 -5.78 -3.84 -16.65
N THR A 110 -4.53 -3.94 -17.12
CA THR A 110 -3.38 -4.06 -16.23
C THR A 110 -3.26 -2.84 -15.30
N LYS A 111 -3.54 -1.64 -15.82
CA LYS A 111 -3.58 -0.42 -14.99
C LYS A 111 -4.68 -0.46 -13.94
N ALA A 112 -5.89 -0.88 -14.31
CA ALA A 112 -7.00 -1.05 -13.37
C ALA A 112 -6.69 -2.10 -12.30
N LEU A 113 -6.05 -3.21 -12.67
CA LEU A 113 -5.63 -4.27 -11.74
C LEU A 113 -4.62 -3.76 -10.71
N LYS A 114 -3.57 -3.05 -11.15
CA LYS A 114 -2.59 -2.42 -10.24
C LYS A 114 -3.26 -1.47 -9.26
N ARG A 115 -4.11 -0.58 -9.77
CA ARG A 115 -4.84 0.39 -8.96
C ARG A 115 -5.77 -0.28 -7.95
N LYS A 116 -6.45 -1.36 -8.35
CA LYS A 116 -7.30 -2.13 -7.43
C LYS A 116 -6.49 -2.82 -6.36
N PHE A 117 -5.33 -3.37 -6.71
CA PHE A 117 -4.41 -3.97 -5.74
C PHE A 117 -4.01 -2.96 -4.66
N GLU A 118 -3.61 -1.74 -5.02
CA GLU A 118 -3.22 -0.71 -4.05
C GLU A 118 -4.36 -0.29 -3.12
N GLU A 119 -5.57 -0.14 -3.67
CA GLU A 119 -6.77 0.17 -2.88
C GLU A 119 -7.03 -0.93 -1.86
N THR A 120 -6.98 -2.19 -2.32
CA THR A 120 -7.17 -3.35 -1.45
C THR A 120 -6.03 -3.54 -0.46
N PHE A 121 -4.80 -3.18 -0.81
CA PHE A 121 -3.69 -3.28 0.11
C PHE A 121 -3.91 -2.40 1.36
N VAL A 122 -4.52 -1.23 1.19
CA VAL A 122 -4.76 -0.28 2.29
C VAL A 122 -6.08 -0.55 3.03
N TYR A 123 -7.20 -0.67 2.31
CA TYR A 123 -8.56 -0.58 2.91
C TYR A 123 -9.34 -1.88 3.00
N CYS A 124 -8.77 -2.99 2.53
CA CYS A 124 -9.54 -4.21 2.36
C CYS A 124 -9.91 -4.86 3.70
N ASP A 125 -11.08 -5.50 3.73
CA ASP A 125 -11.63 -6.14 4.92
C ASP A 125 -12.34 -7.44 4.53
N SER A 126 -11.82 -8.57 5.01
CA SER A 126 -12.37 -9.89 4.72
C SER A 126 -13.72 -10.17 5.41
N GLU A 127 -14.07 -9.43 6.48
CA GLU A 127 -15.38 -9.55 7.14
C GLU A 127 -16.49 -8.95 6.28
N THR A 128 -16.20 -7.83 5.61
CA THR A 128 -17.18 -7.20 4.70
C THR A 128 -17.28 -7.96 3.37
N ASN A 129 -16.19 -8.58 2.91
CA ASN A 129 -16.18 -9.36 1.68
C ASN A 129 -15.23 -10.56 1.80
N GLY A 130 -15.77 -11.76 1.98
CA GLY A 130 -14.94 -12.98 2.12
C GLY A 130 -14.09 -13.36 0.90
N LYS A 131 -14.25 -12.67 -0.25
CA LYS A 131 -13.38 -12.84 -1.44
C LYS A 131 -12.11 -11.98 -1.38
N GLN A 132 -12.06 -11.07 -0.42
CA GLN A 132 -10.98 -10.13 -0.21
C GLN A 132 -10.05 -10.60 0.92
N PHE A 133 -8.84 -10.06 0.95
CA PHE A 133 -7.88 -10.26 2.03
C PHE A 133 -7.93 -9.05 2.99
N ASP A 134 -7.32 -9.19 4.18
CA ASP A 134 -7.26 -8.10 5.15
C ASP A 134 -6.16 -7.11 4.78
N GLY A 135 -6.53 -5.85 4.58
CA GLY A 135 -5.61 -4.76 4.28
C GLY A 135 -4.94 -4.18 5.53
N LEU A 136 -3.98 -3.27 5.32
CA LEU A 136 -3.20 -2.66 6.40
C LEU A 136 -4.06 -2.03 7.50
N ARG A 137 -5.18 -1.40 7.14
CA ARG A 137 -6.05 -0.74 8.12
C ARG A 137 -6.65 -1.72 9.14
N LYS A 138 -7.03 -2.91 8.69
CA LYS A 138 -7.59 -3.96 9.57
C LYS A 138 -6.49 -4.63 10.39
N LEU A 139 -5.32 -4.84 9.79
CA LEU A 139 -4.16 -5.45 10.48
C LEU A 139 -3.63 -4.58 11.63
N ILE A 140 -3.63 -3.26 11.46
CA ILE A 140 -3.12 -2.29 12.44
C ILE A 140 -4.17 -1.92 13.50
N ASP A 141 -5.46 -2.19 13.24
CA ASP A 141 -6.61 -1.68 14.00
C ASP A 141 -6.56 -0.16 14.28
N THR A 142 -6.89 0.62 13.25
CA THR A 142 -6.94 2.09 13.36
C THR A 142 -8.08 2.64 14.24
N THR A 143 -8.91 1.79 14.85
CA THR A 143 -10.09 2.23 15.61
C THR A 143 -9.84 2.36 17.11
N THR A 144 -8.82 1.66 17.62
CA THR A 144 -8.42 1.73 19.02
C THR A 144 -7.01 2.31 19.08
N ASP A 145 -6.80 3.27 19.98
CA ASP A 145 -5.43 3.71 20.29
C ASP A 145 -4.65 2.50 20.83
N GLY A 146 -3.55 2.17 20.14
CA GLY A 146 -2.69 1.05 20.49
C GLY A 146 -1.22 1.45 20.39
N ASP A 147 -0.33 0.56 20.79
CA ASP A 147 1.13 0.82 20.80
C ASP A 147 1.70 1.25 19.43
N GLN A 148 1.00 0.95 18.33
CA GLN A 148 1.38 1.25 16.95
C GLN A 148 0.48 2.29 16.26
N VAL A 149 -0.54 2.81 16.96
CA VAL A 149 -1.50 3.79 16.42
C VAL A 149 -1.46 5.05 17.27
N ILE A 150 -0.94 6.13 16.69
CA ILE A 150 -0.92 7.45 17.33
C ILE A 150 -2.08 8.27 16.78
N ALA A 151 -3.14 8.44 17.58
CA ALA A 151 -4.20 9.37 17.23
C ALA A 151 -3.73 10.82 17.35
N MET A 152 -3.99 11.62 16.32
CA MET A 152 -3.75 13.06 16.32
C MET A 152 -4.93 13.83 16.99
N GLY A 153 -5.49 13.26 18.06
CA GLY A 153 -6.70 13.74 18.75
C GLY A 153 -8.01 13.45 18.00
N ASP A 154 -9.14 13.55 18.70
CA ASP A 154 -10.48 13.11 18.26
C ASP A 154 -10.99 13.75 16.94
N THR A 155 -10.45 14.92 16.57
CA THR A 155 -10.87 15.69 15.37
C THR A 155 -9.74 15.89 14.35
N GLY A 156 -8.57 15.28 14.56
CA GLY A 156 -7.42 15.40 13.68
C GLY A 156 -6.70 16.75 13.83
N ALA A 157 -5.53 16.71 14.49
CA ALA A 157 -4.66 17.85 14.67
C ALA A 157 -3.73 18.08 13.46
N THR A 158 -3.13 19.27 13.42
CA THR A 158 -2.12 19.60 12.42
C THR A 158 -0.91 18.68 12.59
N LEU A 159 -0.44 18.08 11.50
CA LEU A 159 0.79 17.29 11.50
C LEU A 159 1.96 18.15 12.02
N THR A 160 2.69 17.64 13.01
CA THR A 160 3.94 18.22 13.52
C THR A 160 5.09 17.25 13.24
N LEU A 161 6.31 17.77 13.13
CA LEU A 161 7.49 16.93 12.91
C LEU A 161 7.72 15.99 14.10
N ALA A 162 7.53 16.48 15.33
CA ALA A 162 7.66 15.65 16.53
C ALA A 162 6.71 14.44 16.54
N LYS A 163 5.51 14.56 15.98
CA LYS A 163 4.56 13.44 15.87
C LYS A 163 4.95 12.43 14.80
N LEU A 164 5.70 12.86 13.78
CA LEU A 164 6.27 11.95 12.79
C LEU A 164 7.42 11.13 13.39
N ASP A 165 8.24 11.76 14.23
CA ASP A 165 9.33 11.08 14.94
C ASP A 165 8.78 10.12 16.00
N GLU A 166 7.74 10.53 16.75
CA GLU A 166 7.02 9.65 17.69
C GLU A 166 6.47 8.42 16.98
N LEU A 167 5.93 8.56 15.76
CA LEU A 167 5.46 7.43 14.95
C LEU A 167 6.59 6.47 14.57
N ILE A 168 7.76 7.00 14.21
CA ILE A 168 8.92 6.16 13.88
C ILE A 168 9.40 5.40 15.12
N ASP A 169 9.41 6.06 16.29
CA ASP A 169 9.85 5.47 17.55
C ASP A 169 8.91 4.37 18.08
N THR A 170 7.63 4.35 17.67
CA THR A 170 6.72 3.25 18.05
C THR A 170 7.13 1.89 17.45
N ILE A 171 7.97 1.88 16.42
CA ILE A 171 8.42 0.66 15.76
C ILE A 171 9.58 0.05 16.55
N ARG A 172 9.25 -0.94 17.39
CA ARG A 172 10.22 -1.68 18.19
C ARG A 172 11.04 -2.61 17.29
N GLY A 173 12.36 -2.42 17.22
CA GLY A 173 13.29 -3.34 16.55
C GLY A 173 14.05 -2.77 15.35
N GLY A 174 13.79 -1.52 14.92
CA GLY A 174 14.55 -0.86 13.86
C GLY A 174 13.79 0.28 13.18
N LYS A 175 14.44 0.93 12.21
CA LYS A 175 13.79 1.93 11.35
C LYS A 175 12.82 1.25 10.37
N PRO A 176 11.64 1.83 10.09
CA PRO A 176 10.74 1.29 9.07
C PRO A 176 11.36 1.31 7.67
N ASP A 177 10.92 0.38 6.82
CA ASP A 177 11.39 0.27 5.43
C ASP A 177 10.80 1.34 4.50
N MET A 178 9.57 1.82 4.75
CA MET A 178 8.92 2.86 3.97
C MET A 178 7.87 3.62 4.79
N LEU A 179 7.79 4.94 4.58
CA LEU A 179 6.66 5.77 5.03
C LEU A 179 5.63 5.94 3.91
N LEU A 180 4.45 5.35 4.06
CA LEU A 180 3.35 5.46 3.11
C LEU A 180 2.43 6.64 3.48
N MET A 181 2.27 7.63 2.60
CA MET A 181 1.45 8.82 2.88
C MET A 181 0.77 9.41 1.65
N SER A 182 -0.21 10.29 1.87
CA SER A 182 -0.89 11.02 0.80
C SER A 182 -0.04 12.18 0.23
N ARG A 183 -0.32 12.59 -1.01
CA ARG A 183 0.29 13.80 -1.61
C ARG A 183 0.07 15.06 -0.77
N ARG A 184 -1.03 15.13 -0.01
CA ARG A 184 -1.33 16.24 0.90
C ARG A 184 -0.35 16.24 2.08
N SER A 185 -0.15 15.10 2.73
CA SER A 185 0.75 14.96 3.87
C SER A 185 2.21 15.23 3.48
N ARG A 186 2.66 14.71 2.34
CA ARG A 186 4.00 15.02 1.80
C ARG A 186 4.22 16.53 1.62
N ARG A 187 3.22 17.26 1.09
CA ARG A 187 3.33 18.72 0.92
C ARG A 187 3.40 19.45 2.26
N LYS A 188 2.63 19.01 3.27
CA LYS A 188 2.69 19.57 4.62
C LYS A 188 4.07 19.36 5.26
N ILE A 189 4.65 18.17 5.17
CA ILE A 189 6.01 17.90 5.67
C ILE A 189 7.02 18.83 5.00
N ASN A 190 7.00 18.94 3.67
CA ASN A 190 7.90 19.86 2.97
C ASN A 190 7.72 21.33 3.41
N ALA A 191 6.50 21.77 3.71
CA ALA A 191 6.26 23.12 4.24
C ALA A 191 6.81 23.29 5.67
N LEU A 192 6.66 22.29 6.53
CA LEU A 192 7.18 22.30 7.90
C LEU A 192 8.71 22.28 7.93
N VAL A 193 9.35 21.47 7.09
CA VAL A 193 10.81 21.39 6.98
C VAL A 193 11.41 22.69 6.47
N ARG A 194 10.77 23.32 5.48
CA ARG A 194 11.17 24.66 5.00
C ARG A 194 10.98 25.72 6.08
N ALA A 195 9.91 25.66 6.85
CA ALA A 195 9.68 26.58 7.96
C ALA A 195 10.71 26.43 9.08
N ALA A 196 11.22 25.21 9.31
CA ALA A 196 12.30 24.92 10.25
C ALA A 196 13.70 25.30 9.72
N GLY A 197 13.81 25.81 8.48
CA GLY A 197 15.08 26.19 7.86
C GLY A 197 15.89 25.01 7.31
N GLY A 198 15.31 23.81 7.24
CA GLY A 198 15.94 22.60 6.73
C GLY A 198 15.60 22.29 5.27
N MET A 199 16.30 21.31 4.71
CA MET A 199 15.98 20.67 3.44
C MET A 199 15.68 19.19 3.70
N MET A 200 14.66 18.65 3.03
CA MET A 200 14.40 17.20 3.04
C MET A 200 15.54 16.51 2.29
N GLU A 201 16.02 15.40 2.83
CA GLU A 201 16.99 14.56 2.14
C GLU A 201 16.34 13.95 0.89
N THR A 202 17.04 14.02 -0.23
CA THR A 202 16.60 13.43 -1.49
C THR A 202 17.71 12.56 -2.02
N ASP A 203 17.43 11.28 -2.23
CA ASP A 203 18.36 10.35 -2.85
C ASP A 203 17.74 9.71 -4.09
N ARG A 204 18.58 9.06 -4.89
CA ARG A 204 18.15 8.29 -6.06
C ARG A 204 17.78 6.87 -5.66
N ASP A 205 16.59 6.47 -6.06
CA ASP A 205 16.14 5.08 -6.03
C ASP A 205 17.02 4.20 -6.94
N LYS A 206 16.87 2.88 -6.82
CA LYS A 206 17.52 1.86 -7.67
C LYS A 206 17.26 2.05 -9.18
N TRP A 207 16.24 2.83 -9.54
CA TRP A 207 15.88 3.18 -10.91
C TRP A 207 16.27 4.63 -11.30
N GLY A 208 17.00 5.34 -10.45
CA GLY A 208 17.48 6.69 -10.71
C GLY A 208 16.47 7.81 -10.46
N ASN A 209 15.28 7.48 -9.95
CA ASN A 209 14.25 8.46 -9.57
C ASN A 209 14.58 9.12 -8.24
N PHE A 210 14.32 10.43 -8.09
CA PHE A 210 14.50 11.11 -6.83
C PHE A 210 13.38 10.76 -5.85
N ILE A 211 13.73 10.09 -4.74
CA ILE A 211 12.83 9.81 -3.62
C ILE A 211 13.18 10.75 -2.46
N GLN A 212 12.14 11.26 -1.80
CA GLN A 212 12.31 12.02 -0.56
C GLN A 212 12.47 11.05 0.60
N LEU A 213 13.48 11.30 1.42
CA LEU A 213 13.79 10.55 2.61
C LEU A 213 13.44 11.40 3.84
N TRP A 214 12.91 10.75 4.88
CA TRP A 214 12.80 11.31 6.22
C TRP A 214 13.59 10.43 7.17
N ASP A 215 14.61 10.98 7.83
CA ASP A 215 15.54 10.22 8.70
C ASP A 215 16.11 8.94 8.02
N GLY A 216 16.44 9.04 6.73
CA GLY A 216 16.94 7.92 5.92
C GLY A 216 15.87 6.93 5.44
N ILE A 217 14.58 7.22 5.64
CA ILE A 217 13.46 6.33 5.32
C ILE A 217 12.71 6.84 4.08
N PRO A 218 12.50 6.00 3.04
CA PRO A 218 11.89 6.44 1.79
C PRO A 218 10.40 6.73 1.97
N ILE A 219 9.94 7.85 1.40
CA ILE A 219 8.54 8.26 1.41
C ILE A 219 7.84 7.74 0.14
N GLY A 220 6.93 6.79 0.33
CA GLY A 220 6.00 6.28 -0.68
C GLY A 220 4.73 7.12 -0.75
N ILE A 221 4.34 7.52 -1.95
CA ILE A 221 3.12 8.32 -2.18
C ILE A 221 2.01 7.41 -2.67
N SER A 222 0.96 7.27 -1.87
CA SER A 222 -0.27 6.59 -2.27
C SER A 222 -1.39 7.59 -2.51
N ASP A 223 -2.13 7.41 -3.61
CA ASP A 223 -3.34 8.19 -3.91
C ASP A 223 -4.58 7.67 -3.18
N TRP A 224 -4.47 6.50 -2.57
CA TRP A 224 -5.58 5.90 -1.83
C TRP A 224 -5.62 6.38 -0.38
N ILE A 225 -4.50 6.79 0.19
CA ILE A 225 -4.48 7.44 1.49
C ILE A 225 -5.01 8.87 1.33
N LEU A 226 -6.04 9.22 2.11
CA LEU A 226 -6.64 10.56 2.17
C LEU A 226 -5.84 11.55 3.03
#